data_AF-A0A847WPQ1-F1
#
_entry.id   AF-A0A847WPQ1-F1
#
_cell.length_a   1.000
_cell.length_b   1.000
_cell.length_c   1.000
_cell.angle_alpha   90.00
_cell.angle_beta   90.00
_cell.angle_gamma   90.00
#
_symmetry.space_group_name_H-M   'P 1'
#
loop_
_entity.id
_entity.type
_entity.pdbx_description
1 polymer ?
#
loop_
_entity_poly.entity_id
_entity_poly.type
_entity_poly.pdbx_seq_one_letter_code
_entity_poly.pdbx_strand_id
1 'polypeptide(L)' 'QYKKEGKSQLVIAIGCTGGQHRSVTLAEYYSKYFSNQYITHVSHRDIDKRKGR' A
#
# COMPACT_ATOMS: atom_id res chain seq x y z
N GLN A 1 20.19 0.32 3.07
CA GLN A 1 20.28 1.65 3.70
C GLN A 1 19.16 1.87 4.70
N TYR A 2 17.87 1.78 4.35
CA TYR A 2 16.77 2.05 5.29
C TYR A 2 16.67 1.10 6.50
N LYS A 3 16.98 -0.20 6.33
CA LYS A 3 17.01 -1.17 7.47
C LYS A 3 17.96 -0.76 8.59
N LYS A 4 19.00 0.03 8.28
CA LYS A 4 20.03 0.44 9.24
C LYS A 4 19.68 1.73 9.97
N GLU A 5 18.62 2.44 9.57
CA GLU A 5 18.16 3.68 10.21
C GLU A 5 17.40 3.45 11.52
N GLY A 6 17.09 2.19 11.89
CA GLY A 6 16.39 1.87 13.13
C GLY A 6 14.91 2.26 13.15
N LYS A 7 14.31 2.64 12.01
CA LYS A 7 12.88 2.94 11.92
C LYS A 7 12.05 1.67 12.05
N SER A 8 11.09 1.69 12.97
CA SER A 8 10.20 0.56 13.25
C SER A 8 9.21 0.26 12.11
N GLN A 9 8.95 1.24 11.24
CA GLN A 9 8.00 1.11 10.13
C GLN A 9 8.45 1.91 8.90
N LEU A 10 8.10 1.39 7.73
CA LEU A 10 8.23 2.07 6.44
C LEU A 10 6.84 2.15 5.81
N VAL A 11 6.38 3.36 5.49
CA VAL A 11 5.09 3.59 4.85
C VAL A 11 5.32 3.97 3.39
N ILE A 12 4.66 3.28 2.47
CA ILE A 12 4.72 3.52 1.03
C ILE A 12 3.31 3.85 0.54
N ALA A 13 3.13 5.04 -0.03
CA ALA A 13 1.86 5.47 -0.60
C ALA A 13 1.88 5.34 -2.12
N ILE A 14 0.84 4.72 -2.70
CA ILE A 14 0.68 4.55 -4.15
C ILE A 14 -0.63 5.21 -4.57
N GLY A 15 -0.53 6.19 -5.48
CA GLY A 15 -1.68 6.97 -5.95
C GLY A 15 -2.01 6.72 -7.42
N CYS A 16 -3.30 6.72 -7.74
CA CYS A 16 -3.80 6.91 -9.11
C CYS A 16 -4.96 7.90 -9.07
N THR A 17 -5.38 8.45 -10.21
CA THR A 17 -6.37 9.55 -10.26
C THR A 17 -7.64 9.29 -9.45
N GLY A 18 -8.20 8.07 -9.53
CA GLY A 18 -9.42 7.69 -8.81
C GLY A 18 -9.20 6.82 -7.57
N GLY A 19 -7.96 6.46 -7.25
CA GLY A 19 -7.61 5.66 -6.08
C GLY A 19 -8.22 4.24 -5.98
N GLN A 20 -8.85 3.72 -7.04
CA GLN A 20 -9.69 2.51 -7.00
C GLN A 20 -9.18 1.32 -7.84
N HIS A 21 -8.31 1.54 -8.83
CA HIS A 21 -7.91 0.49 -9.77
C HIS A 21 -6.40 0.22 -9.72
N ARG A 22 -5.61 1.15 -10.28
CA ARG A 22 -4.16 0.98 -10.46
C ARG A 22 -3.41 1.01 -9.12
N SER A 23 -3.72 1.98 -8.26
CA SER A 23 -3.11 2.10 -6.94
C SER A 23 -3.40 0.88 -6.07
N VAL A 24 -4.65 0.41 -6.08
CA VAL A 24 -5.09 -0.78 -5.32
C VAL A 24 -4.31 -2.01 -5.76
N THR A 25 -4.30 -2.29 -7.07
CA THR A 25 -3.61 -3.45 -7.64
C THR A 25 -2.12 -3.46 -7.29
N LEU A 26 -1.46 -2.30 -7.42
CA LEU A 26 -0.02 -2.20 -7.19
C LEU A 26 0.33 -2.31 -5.69
N ALA A 27 -0.51 -1.78 -4.80
CA ALA A 27 -0.34 -1.92 -3.36
C ALA A 27 -0.47 -3.38 -2.91
N GLU A 28 -1.47 -4.11 -3.41
CA GLU A 28 -1.65 -5.54 -3.16
C GLU A 28 -0.47 -6.36 -3.68
N TYR A 29 -0.03 -6.08 -4.91
CA TYR A 29 1.11 -6.76 -5.54
C TYR A 29 2.38 -6.65 -4.70
N TYR A 30 2.75 -5.43 -4.30
CA TYR A 30 3.96 -5.23 -3.50
C TYR A 30 3.83 -5.80 -2.08
N SER A 31 2.66 -5.71 -1.47
CA SER A 31 2.43 -6.33 -0.17
C SER A 31 2.68 -7.84 -0.22
N LYS A 32 2.15 -8.52 -1.24
CA LYS A 32 2.38 -9.95 -1.45
C LYS A 32 3.84 -10.29 -1.79
N TYR A 33 4.51 -9.42 -2.54
CA TYR A 33 5.93 -9.60 -2.83
C TYR A 33 6.80 -9.50 -1.57
N PHE A 34 6.48 -8.56 -0.69
CA PHE A 34 7.27 -8.30 0.53
C PHE A 34 6.85 -9.13 1.74
N SER A 35 5.66 -9.77 1.73
CA SER A 35 5.15 -10.56 2.85
C SER A 35 6.06 -11.73 3.25
N ASN A 36 6.90 -12.22 2.33
CA ASN A 36 7.85 -13.29 2.61
C ASN A 36 9.06 -12.84 3.45
N GLN A 37 9.31 -11.53 3.53
CA GLN A 37 10.48 -10.96 4.19
C GLN A 37 10.12 -9.98 5.31
N TYR A 38 8.91 -9.43 5.30
CA TYR A 38 8.46 -8.41 6.23
C TYR A 38 7.00 -8.63 6.58
N ILE A 39 6.60 -8.13 7.76
CA ILE A 39 5.19 -7.98 8.11
C ILE A 39 4.65 -6.81 7.30
N THR A 40 3.70 -7.08 6.41
CA THR A 40 3.10 -6.09 5.52
C THR A 40 1.65 -5.79 5.91
N HIS A 41 1.27 -4.51 5.80
CA HIS A 41 -0.10 -4.05 5.99
C HIS A 41 -0.50 -3.17 4.81
N VAL A 42 -1.72 -3.36 4.29
CA VAL A 42 -2.26 -2.60 3.16
C VAL A 42 -3.52 -1.87 3.59
N SER A 43 -3.66 -0.63 3.14
CA SER A 43 -4.87 0.18 3.32
C SER A 43 -5.19 0.93 2.03
N HIS A 44 -6.46 0.93 1.63
CA HIS A 44 -6.94 1.57 0.40
C HIS A 44 -7.84 2.76 0.74
N ARG A 45 -7.29 3.99 0.67
CA ARG A 45 -7.97 5.21 1.11
C ARG A 45 -9.27 5.52 0.37
N ASP A 46 -9.31 5.28 -0.94
CA ASP A 46 -10.38 5.78 -1.83
C ASP A 46 -11.27 4.66 -2.39
N ILE A 47 -11.06 3.41 -1.97
CA ILE A 47 -11.74 2.23 -2.53
C ILE A 47 -13.26 2.27 -2.33
N ASP A 48 -13.73 2.78 -1.19
CA ASP A 48 -15.16 2.85 -0.85
C ASP A 48 -15.81 4.21 -1.15
N LYS A 49 -15.04 5.21 -1.59
CA LYS A 49 -15.57 6.57 -1.80
C LYS A 49 -16.63 6.67 -2.90
N ARG A 50 -16.73 5.69 -3.80
CA ARG A 50 -17.76 5.68 -4.86
C ARG A 50 -19.10 5.07 -4.44
N LYS A 51 -19.20 4.34 -3.32
CA LYS A 51 -20.45 3.67 -2.90
C LYS A 51 -21.52 4.62 -2.34
N GLY A 52 -21.24 5.92 -2.26
CA GLY A 52 -22.12 6.93 -1.68
C GLY A 52 -22.83 7.85 -2.70
N ARG A 53 -23.01 7.42 -3.95
CA ARG A 53 -23.81 8.16 -4.94
C ARG A 53 -24.95 7.31 -5.47
#